data_AF-F7NMF3-F1
#
_entry.id   AF-F7NMF3-F1
#
_cell.length_a   1.000
_cell.length_b   1.000
_cell.length_c   1.000
_cell.angle_alpha   90.00
_cell.angle_beta   90.00
_cell.angle_gamma   90.00
#
_symmetry.space_group_name_H-M   'P 1'
#
loop_
_entity.id
_entity.type
_entity.pdbx_description
1 polymer ?
#
loop_
_entity_poly.entity_id
_entity_poly.type
_entity_poly.pdbx_seq_one_letter_code
_entity_poly.pdbx_strand_id
1 'polypeptide(L)'
;MSYALKVAGKVHGIHLELNVVSTPAEGRYTHGTIDLMDLKLIPADEIPDTSKLDAPKPFGVGVCALGGEAAFQYVVKVIQLVMDRQIDATVTNALSKEAINMAGHHYSGHTEIYADYTGTPKYTMMLAHGDLRVVHVSTHVSLREACDRVKKDRVLDCIRIANEGCKALGIKEPKIGVAGLNPHCGENGMFGWEEVEEIQPAIEAAMAEGIIIPEKKPTPPDTVFSKALGGWYDIVVAMYHDQGHIPLKVKGFVYNREEKHWEAVEGVNVTLGLPMCQRGPWHRHRPCRQRPFQRAELGQCHRLCHPYG
;
A
#
# COMPACT_ATOMS: atom_id res chain seq x y z
N MET A 1 -5.98 -24.70 0.68
CA MET A 1 -5.64 -24.30 2.06
C MET A 1 -5.28 -25.49 2.95
N SER A 2 -5.96 -26.63 2.87
CA SER A 2 -5.72 -27.80 3.75
C SER A 2 -4.26 -28.28 3.75
N TYR A 3 -3.57 -28.28 2.61
CA TYR A 3 -2.12 -28.53 2.56
C TYR A 3 -1.32 -27.56 3.44
N ALA A 4 -1.55 -26.25 3.30
CA ALA A 4 -0.81 -25.22 4.03
C ALA A 4 -0.99 -25.34 5.55
N LEU A 5 -2.20 -25.72 6.01
CA LEU A 5 -2.46 -25.97 7.44
C LEU A 5 -1.66 -27.16 7.98
N LYS A 6 -1.60 -28.28 7.25
CA LYS A 6 -0.79 -29.44 7.63
C LYS A 6 0.69 -29.08 7.76
N VAL A 7 1.21 -28.34 6.79
CA VAL A 7 2.60 -27.89 6.79
C VAL A 7 2.86 -26.91 7.94
N ALA A 8 1.97 -25.94 8.18
CA ALA A 8 2.10 -24.99 9.29
C ALA A 8 2.09 -25.69 10.67
N GLY A 9 1.24 -26.70 10.85
CA GLY A 9 1.23 -27.53 12.05
C GLY A 9 2.55 -28.29 12.25
N LYS A 10 3.08 -28.91 11.19
CA LYS A 10 4.32 -29.69 11.28
C LYS A 10 5.57 -28.83 11.49
N VAL A 11 5.68 -27.72 10.78
CA VAL A 11 6.89 -26.88 10.77
C VAL A 11 6.91 -25.87 11.91
N HIS A 12 5.74 -25.35 12.31
CA HIS A 12 5.64 -24.26 13.28
C HIS A 12 4.81 -24.59 14.51
N GLY A 13 4.21 -25.79 14.60
CA GLY A 13 3.28 -26.14 15.68
C GLY A 13 1.98 -25.35 15.66
N ILE A 14 1.66 -24.69 14.54
CA ILE A 14 0.46 -23.86 14.40
C ILE A 14 -0.69 -24.73 13.93
N HIS A 15 -1.68 -24.92 14.80
CA HIS A 15 -2.88 -25.69 14.51
C HIS A 15 -4.07 -24.74 14.37
N LEU A 16 -4.69 -24.75 13.19
CA LEU A 16 -5.86 -23.93 12.88
C LEU A 16 -6.95 -24.81 12.27
N GLU A 17 -8.20 -24.48 12.57
CA GLU A 17 -9.37 -25.07 11.94
C GLU A 17 -9.69 -24.36 10.62
N LEU A 18 -10.19 -25.11 9.65
CA LEU A 18 -10.66 -24.55 8.38
C LEU A 18 -12.19 -24.57 8.36
N ASN A 19 -12.81 -23.42 8.19
CA ASN A 19 -14.24 -23.30 7.93
C ASN A 19 -14.43 -22.83 6.50
N VAL A 20 -14.86 -23.73 5.60
CA VAL A 20 -15.10 -23.37 4.20
C VAL A 20 -16.47 -22.74 4.08
N VAL A 21 -16.53 -21.53 3.51
CA VAL A 21 -17.73 -20.70 3.41
C VAL A 21 -18.00 -20.29 1.97
N SER A 22 -19.28 -20.04 1.65
CA SER A 22 -19.69 -19.53 0.34
C SER A 22 -19.82 -18.01 0.32
N THR A 23 -20.10 -17.40 1.47
CA THR A 23 -20.23 -15.95 1.64
C THR A 23 -19.47 -15.48 2.89
N PRO A 24 -19.07 -14.20 2.98
CA PRO A 24 -18.42 -13.68 4.18
C PRO A 24 -19.31 -13.83 5.42
N ALA A 25 -20.63 -13.68 5.28
CA ALA A 25 -21.58 -13.77 6.40
C ALA A 25 -21.62 -15.15 7.09
N GLU A 26 -21.16 -16.21 6.44
CA GLU A 26 -21.06 -17.56 7.00
C GLU A 26 -19.79 -17.77 7.84
N GLY A 27 -18.89 -16.79 7.86
CA GLY A 27 -17.63 -16.85 8.62
C GLY A 27 -17.86 -16.92 10.13
N ARG A 28 -17.04 -17.70 10.82
CA ARG A 28 -17.07 -17.81 12.29
C ARG A 28 -16.32 -16.65 12.95
N TYR A 29 -15.25 -16.16 12.32
CA TYR A 29 -14.40 -15.08 12.83
C TYR A 29 -13.89 -15.29 14.26
N THR A 30 -13.65 -16.55 14.63
CA THR A 30 -13.14 -16.94 15.94
C THR A 30 -11.64 -17.23 15.90
N HIS A 31 -10.95 -16.93 17.00
CA HIS A 31 -9.54 -17.24 17.16
C HIS A 31 -9.28 -18.74 16.92
N GLY A 32 -8.25 -19.07 16.13
CA GLY A 32 -7.91 -20.44 15.77
C GLY A 32 -8.62 -20.99 14.53
N THR A 33 -9.52 -20.22 13.91
CA THR A 33 -10.21 -20.63 12.66
C THR A 33 -9.80 -19.75 11.48
N ILE A 34 -9.63 -20.36 10.31
CA ILE A 34 -9.56 -19.68 9.02
C ILE A 34 -10.88 -19.92 8.29
N ASP A 35 -11.65 -18.85 8.12
CA ASP A 35 -12.80 -18.81 7.21
C ASP A 35 -12.29 -18.67 5.78
N LEU A 36 -12.54 -19.69 4.94
CA LEU A 36 -12.04 -19.76 3.56
C LEU A 36 -13.19 -19.77 2.57
N MET A 37 -13.22 -18.78 1.69
CA MET A 37 -14.00 -18.85 0.47
C MET A 37 -13.19 -19.53 -0.64
N ASP A 38 -13.52 -20.79 -0.95
CA ASP A 38 -12.82 -21.56 -1.97
C ASP A 38 -13.51 -21.41 -3.34
N LEU A 39 -12.81 -20.80 -4.31
CA LEU A 39 -13.31 -20.61 -5.68
C LEU A 39 -13.08 -21.85 -6.57
N LYS A 40 -12.44 -22.91 -6.06
CA LYS A 40 -12.21 -24.17 -6.77
C LYS A 40 -11.43 -24.01 -8.09
N LEU A 41 -10.53 -23.03 -8.14
CA LEU A 41 -9.74 -22.70 -9.33
C LEU A 41 -8.49 -23.56 -9.50
N ILE A 42 -8.02 -24.18 -8.41
CA ILE A 42 -6.83 -25.03 -8.41
C ILE A 42 -7.29 -26.46 -8.09
N PRO A 43 -7.22 -27.39 -9.06
CA PRO A 43 -7.50 -28.80 -8.82
C PRO A 43 -6.57 -29.36 -7.73
N ALA A 44 -7.10 -30.22 -6.86
CA ALA A 44 -6.33 -30.72 -5.72
C ALA A 44 -5.15 -31.61 -6.12
N ASP A 45 -5.27 -32.31 -7.26
CA ASP A 45 -4.27 -33.16 -7.89
C ASP A 45 -3.13 -32.36 -8.55
N GLU A 46 -3.36 -31.08 -8.88
CA GLU A 46 -2.35 -30.15 -9.39
C GLU A 46 -1.50 -29.51 -8.27
N ILE A 47 -1.80 -29.80 -7.00
CA ILE A 47 -1.04 -29.28 -5.85
C ILE A 47 -0.07 -30.36 -5.36
N PRO A 48 1.27 -30.17 -5.50
CA PRO A 48 2.23 -31.14 -4.98
C PRO A 48 2.12 -31.27 -3.45
N ASP A 49 1.59 -32.39 -2.96
CA ASP A 49 1.42 -32.63 -1.52
C ASP A 49 2.67 -33.30 -0.92
N THR A 50 3.56 -32.48 -0.37
CA THR A 50 4.72 -32.94 0.40
C THR A 50 4.48 -32.98 1.91
N SER A 51 3.23 -32.80 2.39
CA SER A 51 2.93 -32.65 3.82
C SER A 51 3.21 -33.91 4.66
N LYS A 52 3.26 -35.08 4.01
CA LYS A 52 3.61 -36.35 4.66
C LYS A 52 5.11 -36.50 4.92
N LEU A 53 5.97 -35.75 4.23
CA LEU A 53 7.42 -35.82 4.42
C LEU A 53 7.82 -35.25 5.78
N ASP A 54 8.88 -35.77 6.40
CA ASP A 54 9.43 -35.26 7.65
C ASP A 54 9.81 -33.78 7.58
N ALA A 55 10.34 -33.37 6.42
CA ALA A 55 10.52 -31.98 6.06
C ALA A 55 9.72 -31.67 4.78
N PRO A 56 8.50 -31.08 4.89
CA PRO A 56 7.75 -30.61 3.74
C PRO A 56 8.56 -29.61 2.93
N LYS A 57 8.43 -29.66 1.60
CA LYS A 57 9.20 -28.82 0.67
C LYS A 57 8.29 -27.81 -0.03
N PRO A 58 8.85 -26.68 -0.51
CA PRO A 58 8.15 -25.83 -1.48
C PRO A 58 7.70 -26.66 -2.68
N PHE A 59 6.59 -26.26 -3.33
CA PHE A 59 6.02 -27.02 -4.45
C PHE A 59 6.99 -27.25 -5.61
N GLY A 60 8.00 -26.40 -5.78
CA GLY A 60 9.00 -26.54 -6.84
C GLY A 60 8.47 -26.28 -8.25
N VAL A 61 7.20 -25.90 -8.39
CA VAL A 61 6.51 -25.61 -9.67
C VAL A 61 7.01 -24.30 -10.29
N GLY A 62 7.54 -23.39 -9.48
CA GLY A 62 7.93 -22.06 -9.96
C GLY A 62 6.72 -21.20 -10.33
N VAL A 63 6.93 -20.24 -11.23
CA VAL A 63 5.88 -19.39 -11.77
C VAL A 63 5.09 -20.17 -12.83
N CYS A 64 3.76 -20.20 -12.72
CA CYS A 64 2.90 -20.93 -13.66
C CYS A 64 1.59 -20.20 -13.97
N ALA A 65 1.00 -20.48 -15.14
CA ALA A 65 -0.24 -19.86 -15.59
C ALA A 65 -1.43 -20.22 -14.69
N LEU A 66 -1.55 -21.47 -14.22
CA LEU A 66 -2.62 -21.88 -13.29
C LEU A 66 -2.61 -21.06 -12.00
N GLY A 67 -1.42 -20.85 -11.41
CA GLY A 67 -1.26 -20.02 -10.23
C GLY A 67 -1.55 -18.54 -10.49
N GLY A 68 -1.21 -18.06 -11.69
CA GLY A 68 -1.54 -16.72 -12.17
C GLY A 68 -3.04 -16.47 -12.30
N GLU A 69 -3.74 -17.39 -12.97
CA GLU A 69 -5.20 -17.32 -13.14
C GLU A 69 -5.91 -17.32 -11.79
N ALA A 70 -5.57 -18.27 -10.92
CA ALA A 70 -6.15 -18.34 -9.58
C ALA A 70 -5.92 -17.04 -8.79
N ALA A 71 -4.69 -16.51 -8.79
CA ALA A 71 -4.37 -15.26 -8.10
C ALA A 71 -5.17 -14.07 -8.63
N PHE A 72 -5.30 -13.93 -9.95
CA PHE A 72 -6.09 -12.86 -10.57
C PHE A 72 -7.56 -12.96 -10.18
N GLN A 73 -8.17 -14.13 -10.29
CA GLN A 73 -9.58 -14.35 -9.95
C GLN A 73 -9.87 -14.12 -8.46
N TYR A 74 -8.94 -14.42 -7.55
CA TYR A 74 -9.09 -14.07 -6.14
C TYR A 74 -9.17 -12.55 -5.93
N VAL A 75 -8.38 -11.77 -6.68
CA VAL A 75 -8.45 -10.30 -6.64
C VAL A 75 -9.77 -9.81 -7.22
N VAL A 76 -10.20 -10.32 -8.38
CA VAL A 76 -11.50 -9.96 -8.97
C VAL A 76 -12.66 -10.29 -8.04
N LYS A 77 -12.65 -11.48 -7.42
CA LYS A 77 -13.70 -11.88 -6.48
C LYS A 77 -13.77 -10.96 -5.27
N VAL A 78 -12.63 -10.60 -4.68
CA VAL A 78 -12.63 -9.72 -3.51
C VAL A 78 -13.11 -8.31 -3.87
N ILE A 79 -12.75 -7.79 -5.06
CA ILE A 79 -13.30 -6.53 -5.59
C ILE A 79 -14.83 -6.62 -5.69
N GLN A 80 -15.35 -7.70 -6.29
CA GLN A 80 -16.80 -7.92 -6.42
C GLN A 80 -17.49 -7.92 -5.05
N LEU A 81 -16.95 -8.62 -4.05
CA LEU A 81 -17.51 -8.66 -2.70
C LEU A 81 -17.60 -7.27 -2.05
N VAL A 82 -16.60 -6.41 -2.29
CA VAL A 82 -16.64 -5.03 -1.77
C VAL A 82 -17.67 -4.20 -2.52
N MET A 83 -17.72 -4.32 -3.85
CA MET A 83 -18.69 -3.59 -4.68
C MET A 83 -20.13 -3.99 -4.32
N ASP A 84 -20.35 -5.26 -3.98
CA ASP A 84 -21.62 -5.81 -3.49
C ASP A 84 -21.90 -5.51 -2.01
N ARG A 85 -20.99 -4.80 -1.32
CA ARG A 85 -21.11 -4.44 0.11
C ARG A 85 -21.21 -5.64 1.05
N GLN A 86 -20.57 -6.76 0.70
CA GLN A 86 -20.49 -7.95 1.54
C GLN A 86 -19.31 -7.89 2.52
N ILE A 87 -18.33 -7.03 2.28
CA ILE A 87 -17.16 -6.78 3.13
C ILE A 87 -16.79 -5.30 3.12
N ASP A 88 -16.20 -4.82 4.23
CA ASP A 88 -15.85 -3.41 4.40
C ASP A 88 -14.45 -3.06 3.83
N ALA A 89 -13.53 -4.02 3.81
CA ALA A 89 -12.14 -3.78 3.44
C ALA A 89 -11.43 -5.05 2.93
N THR A 90 -10.31 -4.85 2.22
CA THR A 90 -9.53 -5.94 1.63
C THR A 90 -8.05 -5.81 1.96
N VAL A 91 -7.47 -6.88 2.48
CA VAL A 91 -6.01 -7.01 2.64
C VAL A 91 -5.50 -7.98 1.60
N THR A 92 -4.56 -7.54 0.77
CA THR A 92 -3.98 -8.37 -0.28
C THR A 92 -2.59 -8.86 0.09
N ASN A 93 -2.32 -10.13 -0.27
CA ASN A 93 -0.97 -10.70 -0.21
C ASN A 93 -0.15 -10.27 -1.45
N ALA A 94 1.13 -10.61 -1.52
CA ALA A 94 1.87 -10.39 -2.77
C ALA A 94 1.36 -11.34 -3.87
N LEU A 95 1.26 -10.85 -5.11
CA LEU A 95 0.99 -11.63 -6.31
C LEU A 95 2.22 -11.60 -7.23
N SER A 96 2.37 -12.63 -8.07
CA SER A 96 3.42 -12.66 -9.10
C SER A 96 2.91 -12.01 -10.38
N LYS A 97 3.55 -10.90 -10.79
CA LYS A 97 3.25 -10.20 -12.06
C LYS A 97 3.50 -11.10 -13.27
N GLU A 98 4.55 -11.91 -13.20
CA GLU A 98 4.91 -12.88 -14.23
C GLU A 98 3.83 -13.97 -14.36
N ALA A 99 3.33 -14.50 -13.24
CA ALA A 99 2.29 -15.55 -13.26
C ALA A 99 0.99 -15.04 -13.89
N ILE A 100 0.50 -13.86 -13.48
CA ILE A 100 -0.76 -13.32 -14.03
C ILE A 100 -0.62 -12.99 -15.52
N ASN A 101 0.56 -12.55 -15.95
CA ASN A 101 0.84 -12.29 -17.37
C ASN A 101 0.84 -13.58 -18.19
N MET A 102 1.44 -14.66 -17.67
CA MET A 102 1.38 -16.00 -18.28
C MET A 102 -0.06 -16.54 -18.37
N ALA A 103 -0.95 -16.11 -17.49
CA ALA A 103 -2.37 -16.43 -17.51
C ALA A 103 -3.19 -15.54 -18.48
N GLY A 104 -2.55 -14.58 -19.15
CA GLY A 104 -3.20 -13.65 -20.09
C GLY A 104 -3.69 -12.33 -19.47
N HIS A 105 -3.38 -12.06 -18.20
CA HIS A 105 -3.79 -10.84 -17.50
C HIS A 105 -2.62 -9.85 -17.41
N HIS A 106 -2.68 -8.80 -18.23
CA HIS A 106 -1.58 -7.84 -18.39
C HIS A 106 -1.71 -6.62 -17.48
N TYR A 107 -1.54 -6.83 -16.17
CA TYR A 107 -1.56 -5.75 -15.18
C TYR A 107 -0.19 -5.57 -14.50
N SER A 108 0.12 -4.33 -14.12
CA SER A 108 1.36 -3.99 -13.39
C SER A 108 1.29 -4.31 -11.89
N GLY A 109 0.12 -4.63 -11.34
CA GLY A 109 -0.06 -4.98 -9.94
C GLY A 109 -1.52 -4.97 -9.49
N HIS A 110 -1.73 -5.10 -8.18
CA HIS A 110 -3.07 -5.05 -7.59
C HIS A 110 -3.76 -3.71 -7.88
N THR A 111 -3.05 -2.61 -7.66
CA THR A 111 -3.61 -1.26 -7.72
C THR A 111 -4.31 -1.00 -9.05
N GLU A 112 -3.73 -1.44 -10.16
CA GLU A 112 -4.29 -1.29 -11.49
C GLU A 112 -5.49 -2.20 -11.72
N ILE A 113 -5.46 -3.45 -11.22
CA ILE A 113 -6.61 -4.36 -11.27
C ILE A 113 -7.79 -3.75 -10.52
N TYR A 114 -7.55 -3.24 -9.30
CA TYR A 114 -8.60 -2.56 -8.52
C TYR A 114 -9.14 -1.35 -9.28
N ALA A 115 -8.28 -0.46 -9.75
CA ALA A 115 -8.71 0.76 -10.43
C ALA A 115 -9.56 0.48 -11.66
N ASP A 116 -9.18 -0.51 -12.48
CA ASP A 116 -9.91 -0.92 -13.68
C ASP A 116 -11.30 -1.48 -13.33
N TYR A 117 -11.35 -2.48 -12.44
CA TYR A 117 -12.60 -3.15 -12.06
C TYR A 117 -13.52 -2.28 -11.19
N THR A 118 -13.00 -1.26 -10.51
CA THR A 118 -13.82 -0.29 -9.77
C THR A 118 -14.10 0.98 -10.57
N GLY A 119 -13.68 1.07 -11.84
CA GLY A 119 -13.86 2.25 -12.69
C GLY A 119 -13.29 3.52 -12.06
N THR A 120 -12.19 3.41 -11.31
CA THR A 120 -11.60 4.50 -10.53
C THR A 120 -10.47 5.16 -11.32
N PRO A 121 -10.69 6.35 -11.90
CA PRO A 121 -9.72 6.99 -12.80
C PRO A 121 -8.53 7.58 -12.05
N LYS A 122 -8.69 7.86 -10.74
CA LYS A 122 -7.71 8.57 -9.92
C LYS A 122 -7.52 7.84 -8.61
N TYR A 123 -6.31 7.38 -8.37
CA TYR A 123 -5.90 6.75 -7.13
C TYR A 123 -4.49 7.22 -6.77
N THR A 124 -4.11 7.00 -5.51
CA THR A 124 -2.73 7.26 -5.08
C THR A 124 -2.34 6.32 -3.95
N MET A 125 -1.04 6.20 -3.77
CA MET A 125 -0.42 5.40 -2.75
C MET A 125 -0.23 6.24 -1.49
N MET A 126 -0.81 5.78 -0.37
CA MET A 126 -0.48 6.26 0.96
C MET A 126 0.45 5.26 1.64
N LEU A 127 1.56 5.75 2.16
CA LEU A 127 2.35 5.02 3.14
C LEU A 127 2.00 5.52 4.55
N ALA A 128 1.90 4.61 5.50
CA ALA A 128 1.65 4.95 6.89
C ALA A 128 2.54 4.16 7.85
N HIS A 129 3.11 4.86 8.84
CA HIS A 129 3.81 4.29 9.98
C HIS A 129 3.43 5.07 11.25
N GLY A 130 2.72 4.42 12.19
CA GLY A 130 2.14 5.11 13.35
C GLY A 130 1.22 6.25 12.91
N ASP A 131 1.52 7.46 13.39
CA ASP A 131 0.80 8.70 13.02
C ASP A 131 1.39 9.42 11.80
N LEU A 132 2.52 8.93 11.26
CA LEU A 132 3.11 9.48 10.05
C LEU A 132 2.45 8.87 8.81
N ARG A 133 1.79 9.70 8.01
CA ARG A 133 1.12 9.30 6.77
C ARG A 133 1.61 10.18 5.61
N VAL A 134 1.88 9.57 4.46
CA VAL A 134 2.33 10.31 3.28
C VAL A 134 1.70 9.78 2.00
N VAL A 135 1.26 10.69 1.14
CA VAL A 135 0.74 10.45 -0.21
C VAL A 135 1.71 11.04 -1.22
N HIS A 136 1.83 10.41 -2.39
CA HIS A 136 2.78 10.82 -3.42
C HIS A 136 2.07 11.35 -4.67
N VAL A 137 2.54 12.45 -5.23
CA VAL A 137 2.09 12.99 -6.54
C VAL A 137 2.54 12.05 -7.66
N SER A 138 3.81 11.63 -7.64
CA SER A 138 4.34 10.56 -8.51
C SER A 138 5.02 9.45 -7.71
N THR A 139 4.93 8.20 -8.18
CA THR A 139 5.59 7.03 -7.58
C THR A 139 6.78 6.55 -8.43
N HIS A 140 6.68 5.39 -9.09
CA HIS A 140 7.80 4.72 -9.78
C HIS A 140 8.10 5.34 -11.16
N VAL A 141 8.72 6.50 -11.17
CA VAL A 141 9.20 7.20 -12.38
C VAL A 141 10.61 7.73 -12.17
N SER A 142 11.30 8.11 -13.25
CA SER A 142 12.59 8.82 -13.13
C SER A 142 12.39 10.15 -12.39
N LEU A 143 13.43 10.64 -11.69
CA LEU A 143 13.33 11.91 -10.97
C LEU A 143 12.99 13.09 -11.89
N ARG A 144 13.50 13.08 -13.14
CA ARG A 144 13.15 14.11 -14.15
C ARG A 144 11.66 14.11 -14.46
N GLU A 145 11.13 12.93 -14.79
CA GLU A 145 9.69 12.74 -15.04
C GLU A 145 8.85 13.07 -13.79
N ALA A 146 9.37 12.81 -12.58
CA ALA A 146 8.70 13.18 -11.34
C ALA A 146 8.52 14.71 -11.24
N CYS A 147 9.55 15.49 -11.57
CA CYS A 147 9.44 16.95 -11.64
C CYS A 147 8.39 17.39 -12.66
N ASP A 148 8.41 16.80 -13.87
CA ASP A 148 7.47 17.14 -14.94
C ASP A 148 6.00 16.83 -14.59
N ARG A 149 5.77 15.85 -13.71
CA ARG A 149 4.44 15.45 -13.23
C ARG A 149 3.88 16.33 -12.12
N VAL A 150 4.65 17.25 -11.55
CA VAL A 150 4.16 18.20 -10.56
C VAL A 150 3.32 19.25 -11.27
N LYS A 151 2.06 18.90 -11.50
CA LYS A 151 1.05 19.73 -12.17
C LYS A 151 -0.11 20.01 -11.24
N LYS A 152 -0.66 21.22 -11.30
CA LYS A 152 -1.72 21.73 -10.43
C LYS A 152 -2.83 20.70 -10.23
N ASP A 153 -3.41 20.18 -11.31
CA ASP A 153 -4.53 19.25 -11.24
C ASP A 153 -4.17 17.96 -10.52
N ARG A 154 -2.95 17.44 -10.77
CA ARG A 154 -2.47 16.22 -10.12
C ARG A 154 -2.19 16.44 -8.63
N VAL A 155 -1.58 17.58 -8.28
CA VAL A 155 -1.34 17.96 -6.88
C VAL A 155 -2.66 18.12 -6.13
N LEU A 156 -3.63 18.82 -6.73
CA LEU A 156 -4.97 19.00 -6.18
C LEU A 156 -5.69 17.67 -5.97
N ASP A 157 -5.62 16.76 -6.94
CA ASP A 157 -6.18 15.41 -6.78
C ASP A 157 -5.52 14.66 -5.62
N CYS A 158 -4.21 14.73 -5.45
CA CYS A 158 -3.52 14.11 -4.33
C CYS A 158 -3.93 14.73 -2.98
N ILE A 159 -4.12 16.05 -2.91
CA ILE A 159 -4.62 16.73 -1.70
C ILE A 159 -6.03 16.24 -1.35
N ARG A 160 -6.93 16.17 -2.33
CA ARG A 160 -8.29 15.64 -2.14
C ARG A 160 -8.28 14.19 -1.67
N ILE A 161 -7.48 13.33 -2.31
CA ILE A 161 -7.39 11.92 -1.93
C ILE A 161 -6.78 11.77 -0.52
N ALA A 162 -5.78 12.57 -0.15
CA ALA A 162 -5.21 12.58 1.18
C ALA A 162 -6.25 12.99 2.24
N ASN A 163 -7.03 14.04 1.97
CA ASN A 163 -8.11 14.50 2.83
C ASN A 163 -9.15 13.40 3.07
N GLU A 164 -9.69 12.83 2.00
CA GLU A 164 -10.71 11.78 2.10
C GLU A 164 -10.16 10.50 2.73
N GLY A 165 -8.88 10.18 2.48
CA GLY A 165 -8.19 9.07 3.16
C GLY A 165 -8.11 9.25 4.67
N CYS A 166 -7.77 10.46 5.14
CA CYS A 166 -7.76 10.76 6.58
C CYS A 166 -9.16 10.76 7.19
N LYS A 167 -10.17 11.33 6.50
CA LYS A 167 -11.56 11.28 6.94
C LYS A 167 -12.07 9.87 7.07
N ALA A 168 -11.75 9.03 6.09
CA ALA A 168 -12.05 7.61 6.16
C ALA A 168 -11.53 7.08 7.49
N LEU A 169 -10.22 7.21 7.75
CA LEU A 169 -9.49 6.79 8.98
C LEU A 169 -10.05 7.35 10.31
N GLY A 170 -11.10 8.17 10.27
CA GLY A 170 -11.78 8.72 11.43
C GLY A 170 -11.28 10.10 11.85
N ILE A 171 -10.37 10.71 11.09
CA ILE A 171 -9.87 12.08 11.32
C ILE A 171 -10.88 13.05 10.67
N LYS A 172 -11.80 13.59 11.46
CA LYS A 172 -12.92 14.40 10.96
C LYS A 172 -12.48 15.67 10.22
N GLU A 173 -11.41 16.30 10.70
CA GLU A 173 -10.87 17.56 10.18
C GLU A 173 -9.37 17.40 9.89
N PRO A 174 -8.99 16.67 8.81
CA PRO A 174 -7.59 16.39 8.53
C PRO A 174 -6.80 17.65 8.23
N LYS A 175 -5.65 17.80 8.88
CA LYS A 175 -4.65 18.84 8.58
C LYS A 175 -3.63 18.28 7.60
N ILE A 176 -3.55 18.88 6.43
CA ILE A 176 -2.67 18.40 5.35
C ILE A 176 -1.44 19.30 5.23
N GLY A 177 -0.27 18.69 5.29
CA GLY A 177 0.99 19.33 4.91
C GLY A 177 1.26 19.05 3.43
N VAL A 178 1.51 20.08 2.62
CA VAL A 178 1.89 19.92 1.21
C VAL A 178 3.35 20.31 1.08
N ALA A 179 4.22 19.39 0.67
CA ALA A 179 5.64 19.67 0.48
C ALA A 179 5.87 20.54 -0.76
N GLY A 180 6.96 21.32 -0.79
CA GLY A 180 7.50 21.85 -2.05
C GLY A 180 8.07 20.73 -2.94
N LEU A 181 8.31 21.03 -4.21
CA LEU A 181 9.16 20.19 -5.07
C LEU A 181 10.62 20.53 -4.84
N ASN A 182 10.93 21.82 -4.90
CA ASN A 182 12.28 22.38 -4.82
C ASN A 182 12.73 22.58 -3.37
N PRO A 183 14.04 22.60 -3.12
CA PRO A 183 14.59 23.07 -1.85
C PRO A 183 14.01 24.43 -1.49
N HIS A 184 13.67 24.63 -0.22
CA HIS A 184 13.13 25.90 0.27
C HIS A 184 11.87 26.39 -0.48
N CYS A 185 11.11 25.48 -1.10
CA CYS A 185 9.93 25.83 -1.91
C CYS A 185 10.25 26.81 -3.06
N GLY A 186 11.39 26.62 -3.72
CA GLY A 186 11.79 27.42 -4.88
C GLY A 186 12.45 28.75 -4.55
N GLU A 187 12.46 29.18 -3.28
CA GLU A 187 13.08 30.43 -2.80
C GLU A 187 12.73 31.64 -3.69
N ASN A 188 11.42 31.90 -3.83
CA ASN A 188 10.87 32.98 -4.67
C ASN A 188 11.30 32.93 -6.15
N GLY A 189 11.44 31.73 -6.71
CA GLY A 189 11.80 31.53 -8.11
C GLY A 189 13.31 31.32 -8.35
N MET A 190 14.14 31.41 -7.30
CA MET A 190 15.59 31.20 -7.42
C MET A 190 15.95 29.74 -7.74
N PHE A 191 15.17 28.78 -7.24
CA PHE A 191 15.42 27.34 -7.39
C PHE A 191 14.37 26.60 -8.23
N GLY A 192 13.48 27.33 -8.89
CA GLY A 192 12.38 26.76 -9.67
C GLY A 192 11.08 27.52 -9.45
N TRP A 193 10.13 27.30 -10.35
CA TRP A 193 8.84 28.01 -10.39
C TRP A 193 7.64 27.11 -10.13
N GLU A 194 7.85 25.80 -10.01
CA GLU A 194 6.81 24.79 -9.84
C GLU A 194 5.95 25.05 -8.59
N GLU A 195 6.53 25.60 -7.51
CA GLU A 195 5.76 26.03 -6.36
C GLU A 195 4.73 27.11 -6.68
N VAL A 196 5.14 28.13 -7.46
CA VAL A 196 4.30 29.28 -7.79
C VAL A 196 3.28 28.93 -8.87
N GLU A 197 3.71 28.19 -9.89
CA GLU A 197 2.91 27.90 -11.08
C GLU A 197 1.93 26.73 -10.87
N GLU A 198 2.29 25.75 -10.02
CA GLU A 198 1.56 24.48 -9.95
C GLU A 198 1.09 24.15 -8.52
N ILE A 199 1.98 24.20 -7.52
CA ILE A 199 1.67 23.72 -6.16
C ILE A 199 0.80 24.73 -5.37
N GLN A 200 1.17 26.00 -5.34
CA GLN A 200 0.42 27.05 -4.64
C GLN A 200 -1.01 27.18 -5.20
N PRO A 201 -1.24 27.21 -6.53
CA PRO A 201 -2.60 27.22 -7.08
C PRO A 201 -3.43 25.97 -6.71
N ALA A 202 -2.79 24.80 -6.55
CA ALA A 202 -3.46 23.59 -6.10
C ALA A 202 -3.86 23.67 -4.62
N ILE A 203 -3.00 24.24 -3.77
CA ILE A 203 -3.27 24.49 -2.35
C ILE A 203 -4.44 25.47 -2.19
N GLU A 204 -4.46 26.55 -2.97
CA GLU A 204 -5.53 27.54 -2.95
C GLU A 204 -6.87 26.94 -3.38
N ALA A 205 -6.88 26.15 -4.46
CA ALA A 205 -8.07 25.44 -4.90
C ALA A 205 -8.59 24.47 -3.83
N ALA A 206 -7.70 23.69 -3.20
CA ALA A 206 -8.08 22.78 -2.13
C ALA A 206 -8.65 23.51 -0.90
N MET A 207 -8.07 24.64 -0.51
CA MET A 207 -8.58 25.45 0.59
C MET A 207 -9.94 26.08 0.27
N ALA A 208 -10.19 26.47 -0.98
CA ALA A 208 -11.49 26.94 -1.43
C ALA A 208 -12.57 25.84 -1.35
N GLU A 209 -12.17 24.57 -1.40
CA GLU A 209 -13.03 23.41 -1.16
C GLU A 209 -13.22 23.07 0.34
N GLY A 210 -12.62 23.86 1.24
CA GLY A 210 -12.70 23.65 2.69
C GLY A 210 -11.69 22.64 3.24
N ILE A 211 -10.70 22.21 2.45
CA ILE A 211 -9.62 21.33 2.94
C ILE A 211 -8.66 22.14 3.82
N ILE A 212 -8.31 21.61 4.98
CA ILE A 212 -7.50 22.31 5.97
C ILE A 212 -6.00 22.11 5.66
N ILE A 213 -5.37 23.17 5.18
CA ILE A 213 -3.91 23.25 4.96
C ILE A 213 -3.36 24.34 5.88
N PRO A 214 -2.85 24.00 7.08
CA PRO A 214 -2.52 25.00 8.12
C PRO A 214 -1.55 26.09 7.66
N GLU A 215 -0.56 25.73 6.84
CA GLU A 215 0.46 26.65 6.34
C GLU A 215 -0.05 27.57 5.23
N LYS A 216 -1.15 27.20 4.55
CA LYS A 216 -1.73 27.89 3.38
C LYS A 216 -0.78 28.03 2.18
N LYS A 217 0.38 27.39 2.23
CA LYS A 217 1.47 27.43 1.24
C LYS A 217 2.28 26.12 1.29
N PRO A 218 3.11 25.81 0.28
CA PRO A 218 3.97 24.64 0.35
C PRO A 218 4.98 24.75 1.49
N THR A 219 5.24 23.63 2.15
CA THR A 219 6.18 23.52 3.26
C THR A 219 7.53 23.02 2.74
N PRO A 220 8.67 23.60 3.17
CA PRO A 220 9.98 23.14 2.73
C PRO A 220 10.16 21.62 2.96
N PRO A 221 10.59 20.86 1.93
CA PRO A 221 10.66 19.39 2.00
C PRO A 221 11.50 18.83 3.15
N ASP A 222 12.52 19.56 3.58
CA ASP A 222 13.42 19.22 4.69
C ASP A 222 12.76 19.40 6.07
N THR A 223 11.75 20.27 6.19
CA THR A 223 11.07 20.56 7.46
C THR A 223 9.69 19.94 7.60
N VAL A 224 9.02 19.62 6.49
CA VAL A 224 7.61 19.14 6.48
C VAL A 224 7.42 17.88 7.32
N PHE A 225 8.36 16.93 7.28
CA PHE A 225 8.27 15.68 8.04
C PHE A 225 8.59 15.85 9.52
N SER A 226 9.46 16.82 9.87
CA SER A 226 9.69 17.19 11.28
C SER A 226 8.41 17.78 11.89
N LYS A 227 7.73 18.66 11.15
CA LYS A 227 6.42 19.22 11.55
C LYS A 227 5.32 18.14 11.63
N ALA A 228 5.27 17.22 10.67
CA ALA A 228 4.33 16.10 10.69
C ALA A 228 4.51 15.23 11.94
N LEU A 229 5.75 14.88 12.28
CA LEU A 229 6.07 14.15 13.50
C LEU A 229 5.75 14.95 14.78
N GLY A 230 5.81 16.28 14.71
CA GLY A 230 5.36 17.19 15.77
C GLY A 230 3.84 17.35 15.87
N GLY A 231 3.05 16.64 15.06
CA GLY A 231 1.58 16.70 15.09
C GLY A 231 0.96 17.90 14.38
N TRP A 232 1.71 18.61 13.53
CA TRP A 232 1.18 19.75 12.77
C TRP A 232 0.25 19.31 11.63
N TYR A 233 0.49 18.11 11.09
CA TYR A 233 -0.24 17.53 9.98
C TYR A 233 -0.61 16.09 10.29
N ASP A 234 -1.80 15.66 9.86
CA ASP A 234 -2.27 14.28 9.93
C ASP A 234 -1.75 13.44 8.76
N ILE A 235 -1.42 14.11 7.65
CA ILE A 235 -0.91 13.52 6.41
C ILE A 235 -0.09 14.55 5.62
N VAL A 236 0.95 14.06 4.93
CA VAL A 236 1.79 14.87 4.03
C VAL A 236 1.55 14.47 2.57
N VAL A 237 1.41 15.44 1.68
CA VAL A 237 1.49 15.25 0.22
C VAL A 237 2.91 15.55 -0.22
N ALA A 238 3.62 14.52 -0.66
CA ALA A 238 4.96 14.57 -1.20
C ALA A 238 4.93 14.58 -2.74
N MET A 239 5.84 15.32 -3.36
CA MET A 239 5.90 15.51 -4.81
C MET A 239 6.42 14.28 -5.55
N TYR A 240 7.34 13.52 -4.93
CA TYR A 240 7.92 12.32 -5.54
C TYR A 240 8.19 11.22 -4.53
N HIS A 241 8.42 10.00 -5.02
CA HIS A 241 8.58 8.78 -4.23
C HIS A 241 9.56 8.95 -3.06
N ASP A 242 10.83 9.27 -3.35
CA ASP A 242 11.88 9.31 -2.32
C ASP A 242 11.66 10.41 -1.28
N GLN A 243 11.00 11.51 -1.66
CA GLN A 243 10.67 12.61 -0.74
C GLN A 243 9.81 12.12 0.44
N GLY A 244 8.87 11.21 0.19
CA GLY A 244 8.00 10.62 1.20
C GLY A 244 8.52 9.31 1.79
N HIS A 245 9.19 8.47 0.99
CA HIS A 245 9.66 7.16 1.43
C HIS A 245 10.84 7.26 2.38
N ILE A 246 11.80 8.16 2.13
CA ILE A 246 12.98 8.34 2.99
C ILE A 246 12.58 8.64 4.44
N PRO A 247 11.80 9.69 4.76
CA PRO A 247 11.47 10.02 6.14
C PRO A 247 10.66 8.92 6.83
N LEU A 248 9.75 8.27 6.09
CA LEU A 248 8.95 7.18 6.64
C LEU A 248 9.80 5.95 6.96
N LYS A 249 10.72 5.55 6.07
CA LYS A 249 11.65 4.44 6.32
C LYS A 249 12.65 4.76 7.43
N VAL A 250 13.15 5.99 7.50
CA VAL A 250 14.05 6.43 8.59
C VAL A 250 13.37 6.30 9.96
N LYS A 251 12.05 6.51 10.05
CA LYS A 251 11.28 6.31 11.28
C LYS A 251 10.82 4.89 11.52
N GLY A 252 10.36 4.19 10.48
CA GLY A 252 9.74 2.87 10.60
C GLY A 252 10.70 1.69 10.51
N PHE A 253 11.95 1.90 10.07
CA PHE A 253 12.92 0.82 9.94
C PHE A 253 13.92 0.92 11.09
N VAL A 254 13.85 -0.04 12.01
CA VAL A 254 14.75 -0.09 13.17
C VAL A 254 15.82 -1.14 12.88
N TYR A 255 17.06 -0.68 12.70
CA TYR A 255 18.21 -1.56 12.62
C TYR A 255 18.74 -1.85 14.02
N ASN A 256 18.68 -3.10 14.45
CA ASN A 256 19.32 -3.52 15.68
C ASN A 256 20.82 -3.65 15.42
N ARG A 257 21.58 -2.70 15.97
CA ARG A 257 23.04 -2.63 15.79
C ARG A 257 23.77 -3.74 16.52
N GLU A 258 23.25 -4.19 17.66
CA GLU A 258 23.86 -5.22 18.49
C GLU A 258 23.79 -6.58 17.80
N GLU A 259 22.61 -6.92 17.30
CA GLU A 259 22.32 -8.19 16.64
C GLU A 259 22.59 -8.14 15.11
N LYS A 260 22.97 -6.97 14.57
CA LYS A 260 23.31 -6.73 13.17
C LYS A 260 22.22 -7.18 12.17
N HIS A 261 20.97 -6.92 12.49
CA HIS A 261 19.82 -7.21 11.62
C HIS A 261 18.74 -6.16 11.76
N TRP A 262 17.82 -6.12 10.79
CA TRP A 262 16.65 -5.26 10.84
C TRP A 262 15.60 -5.89 11.75
N GLU A 263 15.31 -5.24 12.88
CA GLU A 263 14.36 -5.73 13.89
C GLU A 263 12.92 -5.48 13.45
N ALA A 264 12.67 -4.29 12.91
CA ALA A 264 11.34 -3.87 12.48
C ALA A 264 11.43 -3.21 11.10
N VAL A 265 10.60 -3.70 10.18
CA VAL A 265 10.34 -3.06 8.88
C VAL A 265 8.88 -2.66 8.87
N GLU A 266 8.54 -1.60 9.59
CA GLU A 266 7.16 -1.21 9.82
C GLU A 266 6.70 -0.14 8.83
N GLY A 267 5.59 -0.39 8.17
CA GLY A 267 4.97 0.54 7.24
C GLY A 267 3.93 -0.18 6.39
N VAL A 268 2.75 0.41 6.27
CA VAL A 268 1.66 -0.16 5.47
C VAL A 268 1.51 0.66 4.21
N ASN A 269 1.41 -0.04 3.08
CA ASN A 269 0.97 0.56 1.83
C ASN A 269 -0.56 0.48 1.74
N VAL A 270 -1.21 1.62 1.55
CA VAL A 270 -2.66 1.73 1.39
C VAL A 270 -2.95 2.43 0.07
N THR A 271 -3.76 1.82 -0.78
CA THR A 271 -4.25 2.49 -1.99
C THR A 271 -5.47 3.33 -1.62
N LEU A 272 -5.36 4.65 -1.79
CA LEU A 272 -6.45 5.60 -1.58
C LEU A 272 -7.11 5.98 -2.92
N GLY A 273 -8.37 6.41 -2.85
CA GLY A 273 -9.18 6.79 -4.00
C GLY A 273 -10.13 5.70 -4.50
N LEU A 274 -9.91 4.44 -4.09
CA LEU A 274 -10.82 3.33 -4.38
C LEU A 274 -12.11 3.44 -3.57
N PRO A 275 -13.28 3.01 -4.11
CA PRO A 275 -14.59 3.17 -3.46
C PRO A 275 -14.72 2.43 -2.13
N MET A 276 -13.80 1.50 -1.86
CA MET A 276 -13.73 0.66 -0.66
C MET A 276 -13.34 1.45 0.59
N CYS A 277 -12.43 2.42 0.47
CA CYS A 277 -11.96 3.20 1.62
C CYS A 277 -12.88 4.37 1.98
N GLN A 278 -13.96 4.64 1.24
CA GLN A 278 -14.75 5.86 1.40
C GLN A 278 -15.99 5.72 2.30
N ARG A 279 -16.33 4.51 2.79
CA ARG A 279 -17.64 4.26 3.39
C ARG A 279 -17.57 3.53 4.73
N GLY A 280 -17.26 4.29 5.79
CA GLY A 280 -17.42 3.86 7.19
C GLY A 280 -16.30 4.37 8.10
N PRO A 281 -16.56 4.66 9.38
CA PRO A 281 -15.48 4.96 10.33
C PRO A 281 -14.61 3.72 10.51
N TRP A 282 -13.30 3.81 10.22
CA TRP A 282 -12.38 2.75 10.65
C TRP A 282 -12.41 2.71 12.18
N HIS A 283 -12.99 1.67 12.73
CA HIS A 283 -12.91 1.45 14.16
C HIS A 283 -11.44 1.31 14.59
N ARG A 284 -11.13 1.84 15.77
CA ARG A 284 -9.81 2.08 16.41
C ARG A 284 -8.83 0.90 16.51
N HIS A 285 -9.04 -0.21 15.81
CA HIS A 285 -8.21 -1.41 15.90
C HIS A 285 -7.62 -1.78 14.54
N ARG A 286 -6.52 -1.09 14.23
CA ARG A 286 -5.52 -1.34 13.18
C ARG A 286 -5.99 -1.05 11.74
N PRO A 287 -5.23 -0.24 10.97
CA PRO A 287 -5.54 0.04 9.57
C PRO A 287 -5.58 -1.24 8.73
N CYS A 288 -6.27 -1.21 7.60
CA CYS A 288 -6.19 -2.24 6.56
C CYS A 288 -4.71 -2.47 6.19
N ARG A 289 -4.09 -3.51 6.74
CA ARG A 289 -2.66 -3.79 6.57
C ARG A 289 -2.45 -4.54 5.26
N GLN A 290 -2.07 -3.88 4.16
CA GLN A 290 -1.15 -4.58 3.26
C GLN A 290 0.19 -4.75 4.00
N ARG A 291 0.91 -5.84 3.71
CA ARG A 291 2.06 -6.30 4.52
C ARG A 291 3.03 -5.17 4.92
N PRO A 292 3.69 -5.26 6.09
CA PRO A 292 4.93 -4.52 6.31
C PRO A 292 5.84 -4.68 5.09
N PHE A 293 6.48 -3.60 4.63
CA PHE A 293 7.45 -3.59 3.51
C PHE A 293 8.15 -4.95 3.38
N GLN A 294 7.72 -5.77 2.41
CA GLN A 294 8.33 -7.08 2.26
C GLN A 294 9.70 -6.97 1.64
N ARG A 295 10.56 -7.95 1.96
CA ARG A 295 11.90 -8.25 1.42
C ARG A 295 12.13 -7.98 -0.08
N ALA A 296 11.09 -7.82 -0.91
CA ALA A 296 11.22 -7.49 -2.33
C ALA A 296 11.93 -6.15 -2.57
N GLU A 297 11.70 -5.11 -1.76
CA GLU A 297 12.41 -3.84 -1.89
C GLU A 297 13.84 -3.89 -1.32
N LEU A 298 14.04 -4.61 -0.21
CA LEU A 298 15.38 -4.89 0.33
C LEU A 298 16.21 -5.78 -0.60
N GLY A 299 15.58 -6.58 -1.47
CA GLY A 299 16.26 -7.41 -2.47
C GLY A 299 16.99 -6.59 -3.55
N GLN A 300 16.56 -5.35 -3.81
CA GLN A 300 17.29 -4.41 -4.67
C GLN A 300 18.49 -3.79 -3.93
N CYS A 301 18.37 -3.49 -2.62
CA CYS A 301 19.51 -3.05 -1.80
C CYS A 301 20.53 -4.16 -1.53
N HIS A 302 20.12 -5.41 -1.32
CA HIS A 302 21.05 -6.51 -1.07
C HIS A 302 21.94 -6.84 -2.27
N ARG A 303 21.52 -6.54 -3.52
CA ARG A 303 22.38 -6.65 -4.70
C ARG A 303 23.48 -5.58 -4.76
N LEU A 304 23.33 -4.47 -4.04
CA LEU A 304 24.34 -3.40 -3.97
C LEU A 304 25.34 -3.59 -2.82
N CYS A 305 25.11 -4.56 -1.92
CA CYS A 305 25.96 -4.82 -0.75
C CYS A 305 26.83 -6.09 -0.88
N HIS A 306 26.90 -6.73 -2.05
CA HIS A 306 28.01 -7.65 -2.31
C HIS A 306 29.24 -6.83 -2.68
N PRO A 307 30.32 -6.85 -1.88
CA PRO A 307 31.58 -6.30 -2.33
C PRO A 307 32.02 -7.09 -3.56
N TYR A 308 32.46 -6.37 -4.60
CA TYR A 308 33.40 -6.95 -5.54
C TYR A 308 34.58 -7.50 -4.70
N GLY A 309 34.70 -8.82 -4.66
CA GLY A 309 35.71 -9.60 -3.97
C GLY A 309 35.64 -11.04 -4.45
#